data_AF-A0A0C3S2B8-F1
#
_entry.id   AF-A0A0C3S2B8-F1
#
_cell.length_a   1.000
_cell.length_b   1.000
_cell.length_c   1.000
_cell.angle_alpha   90.00
_cell.angle_beta   90.00
_cell.angle_gamma   90.00
#
_symmetry.space_group_name_H-M   'P 1'
#
loop_
_entity.id
_entity.type
_entity.pdbx_description
1 polymer ?
#
loop_
_entity_poly.entity_id
_entity_poly.type
_entity_poly.pdbx_seq_one_letter_code
_entity_poly.pdbx_strand_id
1 'polypeptide(L)'
;MVTGSDNLDSYEALWELAELLGQVKPPTATHEEVDNSGLQIIKASDLSRYEEEGRIASNCVDRCLVCLDDYEPDHDVRVMTCRHAFHKECVDKWLTVGRNNCPACRTKGVNVSGDPPPPSEPATA
;
A
#
# COMPACT_ATOMS: atom_id res chain seq x y z
N MET A 1 -45.88 -12.32 20.29
CA MET A 1 -45.75 -11.21 19.33
C MET A 1 -44.58 -10.34 19.77
N VAL A 2 -43.41 -10.56 19.19
CA VAL A 2 -42.45 -9.53 18.75
C VAL A 2 -41.69 -10.25 17.65
N THR A 3 -42.03 -9.98 16.38
CA THR A 3 -41.16 -10.33 15.27
C THR A 3 -40.00 -9.34 15.34
N GLY A 4 -38.93 -9.72 16.04
CA GLY A 4 -37.70 -8.96 16.10
C GLY A 4 -37.04 -9.02 14.72
N SER A 5 -37.51 -8.18 13.81
CA SER A 5 -36.82 -7.86 12.57
C SER A 5 -35.68 -6.91 12.91
N ASP A 6 -34.68 -7.42 13.62
CA ASP A 6 -33.36 -6.79 13.75
C ASP A 6 -32.68 -6.92 12.38
N ASN A 7 -33.07 -6.06 11.44
CA ASN A 7 -32.56 -6.06 10.07
C ASN A 7 -31.20 -5.35 10.01
N LEU A 8 -30.19 -5.96 10.65
CA LEU A 8 -28.78 -5.66 10.42
C LEU A 8 -28.32 -6.02 9.00
N ASP A 9 -29.19 -6.61 8.18
CA ASP A 9 -28.91 -6.99 6.79
C ASP A 9 -29.31 -5.90 5.77
N SER A 10 -29.89 -4.77 6.20
CA SER A 10 -30.24 -3.69 5.29
C SER A 10 -29.00 -2.87 4.90
N TYR A 11 -28.83 -2.62 3.60
CA TYR A 11 -27.79 -1.74 3.08
C TYR A 11 -27.89 -0.32 3.67
N GLU A 12 -29.10 0.12 4.03
CA GLU A 12 -29.35 1.38 4.73
C GLU A 12 -28.73 1.42 6.13
N ALA A 13 -28.90 0.36 6.93
CA ALA A 13 -28.25 0.28 8.25
C ALA A 13 -26.71 0.25 8.15
N LEU A 14 -26.17 -0.42 7.13
CA LEU A 14 -24.72 -0.41 6.87
C LEU A 14 -24.21 0.97 6.44
N TRP A 15 -25.03 1.72 5.70
CA TRP A 15 -24.69 3.06 5.26
C TRP A 15 -24.77 4.08 6.40
N GLU A 16 -25.80 4.01 7.24
CA GLU A 16 -25.92 4.81 8.47
C GLU A 16 -24.75 4.56 9.44
N LEU A 17 -24.29 3.31 9.56
CA LEU A 17 -23.11 2.97 10.35
C LEU A 17 -21.83 3.58 9.75
N ALA A 18 -21.69 3.61 8.42
CA ALA A 18 -20.56 4.23 7.76
C ALA A 18 -20.54 5.77 7.96
N GLU A 19 -21.71 6.41 7.90
CA GLU A 19 -21.87 7.84 8.18
C GLU A 19 -21.59 8.17 9.65
N LEU A 20 -22.02 7.31 10.58
CA LEU A 20 -21.78 7.47 12.02
C LEU A 20 -20.30 7.29 12.39
N LEU A 21 -19.62 6.31 11.80
CA LEU A 21 -18.21 6.04 12.05
C LEU A 21 -17.28 7.06 11.38
N GLY A 22 -17.68 7.65 10.25
CA GLY A 22 -16.88 8.60 9.46
C GLY A 22 -15.68 7.96 8.76
N GLN A 23 -14.99 8.74 7.90
CA GLN A 23 -13.75 8.28 7.25
C GLN A 23 -12.57 8.34 8.21
N VAL A 24 -12.31 7.23 8.92
CA VAL A 24 -11.17 7.12 9.84
C VAL A 24 -10.06 6.27 9.22
N LYS A 25 -9.32 6.83 8.26
CA LYS A 25 -7.95 6.37 8.00
C LYS A 25 -7.04 7.59 8.01
N PRO A 26 -6.39 7.90 9.14
CA PRO A 26 -5.35 8.92 9.13
C PRO A 26 -4.28 8.52 8.09
N PRO A 27 -3.73 9.48 7.34
CA PRO A 27 -2.68 9.19 6.37
C PRO A 27 -1.53 8.50 7.07
N THR A 28 -1.10 7.35 6.52
CA THR A 28 -0.06 6.55 7.17
C THR A 28 1.35 7.07 6.91
N ALA A 29 1.51 7.91 5.89
CA ALA A 29 2.69 8.69 5.59
C ALA A 29 2.27 9.95 4.84
N THR A 30 3.07 11.01 4.98
CA THR A 30 2.96 12.22 4.14
C THR A 30 3.69 12.00 2.81
N HIS A 31 3.34 12.79 1.79
CA HIS A 31 4.07 12.76 0.52
C HIS A 31 5.56 13.08 0.70
N GLU A 32 5.89 14.02 1.58
CA GLU A 32 7.27 14.40 1.88
C GLU A 32 8.06 13.25 2.53
N GLU A 33 7.44 12.49 3.44
CA GLU A 33 8.06 11.28 4.02
C GLU A 33 8.30 10.20 2.96
N VAL A 34 7.38 10.04 2.01
CA VAL A 34 7.54 9.08 0.91
C VAL A 34 8.65 9.50 -0.05
N ASP A 35 8.74 10.77 -0.39
CA ASP A 35 9.80 11.28 -1.27
C ASP A 35 11.18 11.23 -0.59
N ASN A 36 11.25 11.50 0.71
CA ASN A 36 12.48 11.42 1.50
C ASN A 36 12.81 10.01 2.02
N SER A 37 12.02 8.99 1.66
CA SER A 37 12.17 7.62 2.19
C SER A 37 13.41 6.85 1.72
N GLY A 38 14.10 7.35 0.68
CA GLY A 38 15.22 6.66 0.04
C GLY A 38 14.80 5.48 -0.86
N LEU A 39 13.50 5.27 -1.09
CA LEU A 39 13.00 4.31 -2.08
C LEU A 39 13.43 4.75 -3.48
N GLN A 40 14.05 3.84 -4.22
CA GLN A 40 14.59 4.12 -5.55
C GLN A 40 13.44 4.35 -6.55
N ILE A 41 13.61 5.34 -7.43
CA ILE A 41 12.75 5.58 -8.58
C ILE A 41 13.58 5.33 -9.83
N ILE A 42 13.03 4.52 -10.73
CA ILE A 42 13.66 4.11 -11.97
C ILE A 42 12.68 4.32 -13.12
N LYS A 43 13.18 4.34 -14.36
CA LYS A 43 12.31 4.25 -15.53
C LYS A 43 11.91 2.82 -15.79
N ALA A 44 10.70 2.61 -16.29
CA ALA A 44 10.23 1.30 -16.69
C ALA A 44 11.13 0.63 -17.74
N SER A 45 11.78 1.43 -18.60
CA SER A 45 12.79 0.93 -19.55
C SER A 45 13.96 0.20 -18.88
N ASP A 46 14.24 0.44 -17.59
CA ASP A 46 15.29 -0.21 -16.82
C ASP A 46 14.79 -1.47 -16.07
N LEU A 47 13.49 -1.78 -16.05
CA LEU A 47 12.92 -2.86 -15.24
C LEU A 47 13.58 -4.22 -15.50
N SER A 48 13.75 -4.60 -16.77
CA SER A 48 14.40 -5.87 -17.15
C SER A 48 15.83 -5.97 -16.62
N ARG A 49 16.60 -4.88 -16.70
CA ARG A 49 17.97 -4.83 -16.17
C ARG A 49 18.00 -5.01 -14.65
N TYR A 50 17.06 -4.38 -13.94
CA TYR A 50 16.96 -4.51 -12.49
C TYR A 50 16.54 -5.92 -12.05
N GLU A 51 15.71 -6.60 -12.84
CA GLU A 51 15.34 -8.00 -12.60
C GLU A 51 16.56 -8.93 -12.74
N GLU A 52 17.31 -8.80 -13.84
CA GLU A 52 18.52 -9.60 -14.10
C GLU A 52 19.57 -9.43 -12.99
N GLU A 53 19.70 -8.22 -12.46
CA GLU A 53 20.59 -7.91 -11.34
C GLU A 53 20.01 -8.34 -9.97
N GLY A 54 18.81 -8.93 -9.91
CA GLY A 54 18.16 -9.39 -8.70
C GLY A 54 17.69 -8.27 -7.76
N ARG A 55 17.56 -7.04 -8.28
CA ARG A 55 17.12 -5.84 -7.55
C ARG A 55 15.61 -5.67 -7.55
N ILE A 56 14.89 -6.32 -8.47
CA ILE A 56 13.42 -6.34 -8.54
C ILE A 56 12.91 -7.78 -8.59
N ALA A 57 11.75 -8.02 -7.97
CA ALA A 57 11.06 -9.30 -8.03
C ALA A 57 10.45 -9.53 -9.42
N SER A 58 10.62 -10.73 -9.97
CA SER A 58 10.21 -11.07 -11.34
C SER A 58 8.72 -10.85 -11.64
N ASN A 59 7.86 -11.04 -10.64
CA ASN A 59 6.42 -10.81 -10.78
C ASN A 59 6.00 -9.32 -10.84
N CYS A 60 6.95 -8.39 -10.84
CA CYS A 60 6.70 -6.94 -10.85
C CYS A 60 7.23 -6.22 -12.09
N VAL A 61 7.76 -6.95 -13.06
CA VAL A 61 8.52 -6.39 -14.20
C VAL A 61 7.60 -6.09 -15.39
N ASP A 62 6.56 -6.88 -15.60
CA ASP A 62 5.67 -6.72 -16.75
C ASP A 62 4.58 -5.66 -16.51
N ARG A 63 4.02 -5.63 -15.30
CA ARG A 63 2.88 -4.79 -14.98
C ARG A 63 2.80 -4.38 -13.51
N CYS A 64 2.16 -3.26 -13.26
CA CYS A 64 1.96 -2.74 -11.92
C CYS A 64 0.86 -3.52 -11.19
N LEU A 65 1.19 -4.15 -10.07
CA LEU A 65 0.23 -4.96 -9.32
C LEU A 65 -0.80 -4.13 -8.51
N VAL A 66 -0.74 -2.80 -8.59
CA VAL A 66 -1.72 -1.90 -7.96
C VAL A 66 -2.83 -1.51 -8.93
N CYS A 67 -2.49 -0.98 -10.10
CA CYS A 67 -3.47 -0.61 -11.13
C CYS A 67 -3.77 -1.75 -12.12
N LEU A 68 -2.93 -2.79 -12.16
CA LEU A 68 -3.00 -3.91 -13.09
C LEU A 68 -2.77 -3.50 -14.56
N ASP A 69 -2.10 -2.39 -14.80
CA ASP A 69 -1.67 -1.93 -16.13
C ASP A 69 -0.19 -2.18 -16.37
N ASP A 70 0.15 -2.39 -17.65
CA ASP A 70 1.52 -2.64 -18.09
C ASP A 70 2.36 -1.35 -18.03
N TYR A 71 3.69 -1.48 -17.97
CA TYR A 71 4.56 -0.31 -17.92
C TYR A 71 4.91 0.23 -19.32
N GLU A 72 4.74 1.53 -19.52
CA GLU A 72 5.32 2.26 -20.65
C GLU A 72 6.76 2.67 -20.31
N PRO A 73 7.71 2.69 -21.28
CA PRO A 73 9.14 2.87 -21.02
C PRO A 73 9.53 4.10 -20.19
N ASP A 74 8.77 5.19 -20.32
CA ASP A 74 8.98 6.48 -19.67
C ASP A 74 8.31 6.60 -18.29
N HIS A 75 7.49 5.63 -17.90
CA HIS A 75 6.87 5.61 -16.58
C HIS A 75 7.92 5.56 -15.47
N ASP A 76 7.67 6.36 -14.43
CA ASP A 76 8.41 6.29 -13.18
C ASP A 76 7.90 5.12 -12.33
N VAL A 77 8.83 4.24 -11.97
CA VAL A 77 8.57 3.05 -11.18
C VAL A 77 9.32 3.20 -9.86
N ARG A 78 8.60 3.10 -8.74
CA ARG A 78 9.20 3.10 -7.42
C ARG A 78 9.44 1.66 -6.97
N VAL A 79 10.67 1.39 -6.53
CA VAL A 79 11.10 0.09 -6.02
C VAL A 79 11.08 0.12 -4.49
N MET A 80 10.28 -0.76 -3.90
CA MET A 80 10.18 -0.94 -2.45
C MET A 80 11.46 -1.60 -1.90
N THR A 81 11.73 -1.45 -0.61
CA THR A 81 12.85 -2.13 0.09
C THR A 81 12.77 -3.66 -0.01
N CYS A 82 11.56 -4.21 -0.15
CA CYS A 82 11.31 -5.63 -0.39
C CYS A 82 11.48 -6.06 -1.86
N ARG A 83 11.97 -5.18 -2.74
CA ARG A 83 12.20 -5.39 -4.20
C ARG A 83 10.95 -5.52 -5.08
N HIS A 84 9.75 -5.29 -4.55
CA HIS A 84 8.56 -5.15 -5.39
C HIS A 84 8.53 -3.76 -6.02
N ALA A 85 8.08 -3.69 -7.27
CA ALA A 85 8.06 -2.46 -8.06
C ALA A 85 6.64 -2.12 -8.52
N PHE A 86 6.32 -0.83 -8.55
CA PHE A 86 5.00 -0.30 -8.91
C PHE A 86 5.18 1.07 -9.56
N HIS A 87 4.19 1.56 -10.32
CA HIS A 87 4.19 2.97 -10.72
C HIS A 87 4.35 3.85 -9.49
N LYS A 88 5.20 4.87 -9.59
CA LYS A 88 5.45 5.83 -8.51
C LYS A 88 4.15 6.36 -7.94
N GLU A 89 3.25 6.83 -8.80
CA GLU A 89 1.96 7.41 -8.39
C GLU A 89 1.06 6.41 -7.66
N CYS A 90 1.02 5.16 -8.14
CA CYS A 90 0.20 4.10 -7.56
C CYS A 90 0.64 3.76 -6.13
N VAL A 91 1.94 3.54 -5.93
CA VAL A 91 2.44 3.18 -4.61
C VAL A 91 2.53 4.38 -3.68
N ASP A 92 2.81 5.58 -4.17
CA ASP A 92 2.80 6.80 -3.35
C ASP A 92 1.40 7.03 -2.77
N LYS A 93 0.36 6.94 -3.60
CA LYS A 93 -1.05 7.03 -3.16
C LYS A 93 -1.41 5.92 -2.17
N TRP A 94 -0.89 4.71 -2.38
CA TRP A 94 -1.10 3.59 -1.45
C TRP A 94 -0.49 3.88 -0.07
N LEU A 95 0.74 4.38 -0.04
CA LEU A 95 1.49 4.66 1.20
C LEU A 95 0.93 5.87 1.96
N THR A 96 0.34 6.85 1.27
CA THR A 96 -0.21 8.05 1.90
C THR A 96 -1.67 7.88 2.33
N VAL A 97 -2.53 7.29 1.48
CA VAL A 97 -3.98 7.20 1.72
C VAL A 97 -4.40 5.84 2.29
N GLY A 98 -3.70 4.77 1.91
CA GLY A 98 -4.08 3.40 2.22
C GLY A 98 -3.41 2.87 3.48
N ARG A 99 -2.21 2.33 3.30
CA ARG A 99 -1.39 1.74 4.36
C ARG A 99 0.08 1.90 4.02
N ASN A 100 0.91 2.09 5.05
CA ASN A 100 2.36 2.18 4.92
C ASN A 100 3.03 0.78 4.83
N ASN A 101 2.63 -0.01 3.83
CA ASN A 101 3.20 -1.33 3.55
C ASN A 101 3.21 -1.62 2.04
N CYS A 102 4.11 -2.51 1.62
CA CYS A 102 4.15 -3.03 0.27
C CYS A 102 2.80 -3.68 -0.12
N PRO A 103 2.18 -3.30 -1.25
CA PRO A 103 0.95 -3.90 -1.73
C PRO A 103 1.05 -5.42 -1.99
N ALA A 104 2.22 -5.91 -2.40
CA ALA A 104 2.41 -7.31 -2.78
C ALA A 104 2.70 -8.24 -1.57
N CYS A 105 3.58 -7.83 -0.66
CA CYS A 105 4.09 -8.71 0.41
C CYS A 105 3.87 -8.19 1.83
N ARG A 106 3.24 -7.01 1.99
CA ARG A 106 2.94 -6.37 3.29
C ARG A 106 4.15 -6.01 4.16
N THR A 107 5.38 -6.09 3.64
CA THR A 107 6.57 -5.53 4.29
C THR A 107 6.37 -4.03 4.55
N LYS A 108 6.91 -3.52 5.66
CA LYS A 108 6.85 -2.09 6.02
C LYS A 108 7.32 -1.21 4.84
N GLY A 109 6.58 -0.13 4.60
CA GLY A 109 6.91 0.84 3.56
C GLY A 109 8.01 1.81 4.03
N VAL A 110 7.62 3.06 4.24
CA VAL A 110 8.51 4.15 4.65
C VAL A 110 8.59 4.22 6.18
N ASN A 111 9.68 4.73 6.73
CA ASN A 111 9.77 4.98 8.16
C ASN A 111 9.22 6.36 8.47
N VAL A 112 8.04 6.43 9.08
CA VAL A 112 7.42 7.70 9.50
C VAL A 112 7.85 8.09 10.91
N SER A 113 8.14 9.36 11.10
CA SER A 113 8.53 9.92 12.40
C SER A 113 7.30 10.04 13.30
N GLY A 114 6.97 8.96 14.00
CA GLY A 114 5.81 8.92 14.91
C GLY A 114 5.14 7.56 15.09
N ASP A 115 5.61 6.51 14.41
CA ASP A 115 5.13 5.13 14.66
C ASP A 115 5.37 4.77 16.14
N PRO A 116 4.32 4.50 16.95
CA PRO A 116 4.53 3.80 18.21
C PRO A 116 5.15 2.43 17.89
N PRO A 117 6.11 1.94 18.70
CA PRO A 117 6.73 0.65 18.47
C PRO A 117 5.65 -0.44 18.33
N PRO A 118 5.83 -1.42 17.43
CA PRO A 118 4.86 -2.50 17.29
C PRO A 118 4.62 -3.14 18.67
N PRO A 119 3.37 -3.49 19.02
CA PRO A 119 3.12 -4.18 20.28
C PRO A 119 4.00 -5.43 20.30
N SER A 120 4.92 -5.48 21.26
CA SER A 120 5.80 -6.62 21.45
C SER A 120 4.93 -7.87 21.60
N GLU A 121 5.07 -8.81 20.67
CA GLU A 121 4.40 -10.11 20.75
C GLU A 121 4.69 -10.72 22.14
N PRO A 122 3.67 -11.19 22.88
CA PRO A 122 3.93 -11.86 24.14
C PRO A 122 4.74 -13.12 23.85
N ALA A 123 5.91 -13.22 24.48
CA ALA A 123 6.74 -14.41 24.45
C ALA A 123 5.88 -15.60 24.86
N THR A 124 5.56 -16.47 23.90
CA THR A 124 5.01 -17.79 24.18
C THR A 124 6.05 -18.58 24.95
N ALA A 125 5.79 -18.79 26.23
CA ALA A 125 6.48 -19.73 27.11
C ALA A 125 5.96 -21.16 26.89
#